data_AF-A0A9E5V9F7-F1
#
_entry.id   AF-A0A9E5V9F7-F1
#
_cell.length_a   1.000
_cell.length_b   1.000
_cell.length_c   1.000
_cell.angle_alpha   90.00
_cell.angle_beta   90.00
_cell.angle_gamma   90.00
#
_symmetry.space_group_name_H-M   'P 1'
#
loop_
_entity.id
_entity.type
_entity.pdbx_description
1 polymer ?
#
loop_
_entity_poly.entity_id
_entity_poly.type
_entity_poly.pdbx_seq_one_letter_code
_entity_poly.pdbx_strand_id
1 'polypeptide(L)'
;MASTSENKLSTNQSEASETERWASLIGGGAMVLMGLKQRSLRGVLTALAGSGLIYQGATKKSTIQQAQEAVGINKDIKVERTVTINKPADELYRYWHNFENLPTFMKHLKLVKVYDNKRSHWVATAPLGTSIEWDAEILEDRENELISWASVEGADVENSGFVRFKKAPGNRGTEVKVVMEYSPPGGALTAVFAKLFGEEPEQQIGDDLRRFKMLMEAGEISTTEGQPKGS
;
A
#
# COMPACT_ATOMS: atom_id res chain seq x y z
N MET A 1 16.23 -76.40 31.38
CA MET A 1 14.97 -75.81 31.90
C MET A 1 14.68 -74.58 31.07
N ALA A 2 13.57 -74.59 30.34
CA ALA A 2 13.14 -73.57 29.39
C ALA A 2 11.70 -73.15 29.72
N SER A 3 11.37 -71.88 29.46
CA SER A 3 10.02 -71.34 29.12
C SER A 3 8.92 -71.45 30.20
N THR A 4 7.88 -70.61 30.31
CA THR A 4 7.38 -69.37 29.68
C THR A 4 6.10 -68.97 30.46
N SER A 5 5.84 -67.64 30.55
CA SER A 5 4.53 -66.94 30.71
C SER A 5 3.59 -67.32 31.90
N GLU A 6 2.62 -66.54 32.36
CA GLU A 6 1.81 -65.47 31.76
C GLU A 6 1.00 -64.77 32.89
N ASN A 7 0.38 -63.64 32.56
CA ASN A 7 -0.72 -62.97 33.29
C ASN A 7 -0.38 -61.71 34.11
N LYS A 8 -0.24 -60.58 33.39
CA LYS A 8 -0.55 -59.21 33.85
C LYS A 8 -0.77 -58.29 32.64
N LEU A 9 -1.86 -58.55 31.91
CA LEU A 9 -2.40 -57.68 30.87
C LEU A 9 -3.82 -57.28 31.31
N SER A 10 -4.11 -55.98 31.31
CA SER A 10 -5.45 -55.33 31.26
C SER A 10 -5.88 -54.36 32.39
N THR A 11 -4.99 -53.53 32.97
CA THR A 11 -5.48 -52.43 33.85
C THR A 11 -4.63 -51.15 33.83
N ASN A 12 -4.00 -50.80 32.71
CA ASN A 12 -3.19 -49.56 32.66
C ASN A 12 -3.29 -48.77 31.34
N GLN A 13 -4.32 -49.04 30.53
CA GLN A 13 -4.47 -48.43 29.21
C GLN A 13 -5.61 -47.39 29.13
N SER A 14 -6.45 -47.22 30.17
CA SER A 14 -7.59 -46.27 30.11
C SER A 14 -7.37 -44.94 30.84
N GLU A 15 -6.46 -44.82 31.80
CA GLU A 15 -6.25 -43.55 32.54
C GLU A 15 -5.27 -42.58 31.86
N ALA A 16 -4.37 -43.09 31.01
CA ALA A 16 -3.41 -42.25 30.28
C ALA A 16 -4.04 -41.47 29.11
N SER A 17 -5.24 -41.83 28.67
CA SER A 17 -5.89 -41.20 27.49
C SER A 17 -6.74 -39.97 27.83
N GLU A 18 -7.20 -39.81 29.08
CA GLU A 18 -8.03 -38.66 29.46
C GLU A 18 -7.22 -37.49 30.02
N THR A 19 -6.08 -37.76 30.67
CA THR A 19 -5.17 -36.71 31.17
C THR A 19 -4.39 -36.01 30.05
N GLU A 20 -4.08 -36.69 28.96
CA GLU A 20 -3.46 -36.08 27.76
C GLU A 20 -4.42 -35.18 26.96
N ARG A 21 -5.74 -35.35 27.12
CA ARG A 21 -6.75 -34.54 26.42
C ARG A 21 -6.99 -33.15 27.03
N TRP A 22 -6.69 -32.94 28.31
CA TRP A 22 -6.88 -31.64 28.98
C TRP A 22 -5.61 -30.80 29.11
N ALA A 23 -4.43 -31.40 29.00
CA ALA A 23 -3.15 -30.69 29.06
C ALA A 23 -2.94 -29.72 27.87
N SER A 24 -3.49 -30.05 26.69
CA SER A 24 -3.38 -29.23 25.48
C SER A 24 -4.34 -28.02 25.45
N LEU A 25 -5.45 -28.06 26.21
CA LEU A 25 -6.44 -26.98 26.24
C LEU A 25 -6.06 -25.82 27.19
N ILE A 26 -5.29 -26.08 28.26
CA ILE A 26 -4.87 -25.03 29.21
C ILE A 26 -3.55 -24.39 28.77
N GLY A 27 -2.66 -25.12 28.10
CA GLY A 27 -1.36 -24.60 27.65
C GLY A 27 -1.47 -23.57 26.52
N GLY A 28 -2.38 -23.77 25.56
CA GLY A 28 -2.53 -22.89 24.40
C GLY A 28 -3.08 -21.50 24.74
N GLY A 29 -4.07 -21.42 25.64
CA GLY A 29 -4.71 -20.17 26.04
C GLY A 29 -3.78 -19.23 26.82
N ALA A 30 -2.89 -19.78 27.66
CA ALA A 30 -1.94 -19.00 28.43
C ALA A 30 -0.86 -18.33 27.55
N MET A 31 -0.44 -19.00 26.47
CA MET A 31 0.56 -18.45 25.53
C MET A 31 0.01 -17.31 24.67
N VAL A 32 -1.28 -17.36 24.28
CA VAL A 32 -1.95 -16.27 23.57
C VAL A 32 -2.08 -15.02 24.46
N LEU A 33 -2.44 -15.21 25.74
CA LEU A 33 -2.57 -14.10 26.69
C LEU A 33 -1.22 -13.50 27.10
N MET A 34 -0.16 -14.30 27.21
CA MET A 34 1.19 -13.78 27.43
C MET A 34 1.77 -13.07 26.20
N GLY A 35 1.48 -13.55 24.99
CA GLY A 35 1.91 -12.93 23.73
C GLY A 35 1.32 -11.54 23.51
N LEU A 36 0.06 -11.31 23.91
CA LEU A 36 -0.60 -9.99 23.82
C LEU A 36 -0.08 -8.95 24.84
N LYS A 37 0.59 -9.38 25.92
CA LYS A 37 1.07 -8.48 26.99
C LYS A 37 2.45 -7.88 26.70
N GLN A 38 3.26 -8.51 25.86
CA GLN A 38 4.55 -7.98 25.42
C GLN A 38 4.42 -7.45 24.01
N ARG A 39 4.31 -6.13 23.86
CA ARG A 39 4.31 -5.40 22.57
C ARG A 39 5.62 -5.55 21.79
N SER A 40 6.04 -6.78 21.47
CA SER A 40 7.27 -7.08 20.73
C SER A 40 6.98 -7.99 19.55
N LEU A 41 7.62 -7.71 18.41
CA LEU A 41 7.49 -8.42 17.13
C LEU A 41 7.69 -9.94 17.22
N ARG A 42 8.44 -10.41 18.22
CA ARG A 42 8.68 -11.85 18.45
C ARG A 42 7.45 -12.57 18.98
N GLY A 43 6.57 -11.90 19.72
CA GLY A 43 5.34 -12.51 20.29
C GLY A 43 4.23 -12.74 19.28
N VAL A 44 4.16 -11.93 18.21
CA VAL A 44 3.21 -12.09 17.10
C VAL A 44 3.59 -13.30 16.23
N LEU A 45 4.88 -13.57 16.05
CA LEU A 45 5.37 -14.72 15.27
C LEU A 45 5.06 -16.06 15.93
N THR A 46 5.08 -16.16 17.27
CA THR A 46 4.72 -17.39 17.99
C THR A 46 3.21 -17.65 17.99
N ALA A 47 2.38 -16.60 17.96
CA ALA A 47 0.92 -16.74 17.87
C ALA A 47 0.46 -17.31 16.51
N LEU A 48 1.23 -17.09 15.44
CA LEU A 48 0.94 -17.62 14.11
C LEU A 48 1.31 -19.10 13.96
N ALA A 49 2.29 -19.61 14.71
CA ALA A 49 2.63 -21.04 14.70
C ALA A 49 1.56 -21.92 15.37
N GLY A 50 0.78 -21.37 16.32
CA GLY A 50 -0.28 -22.10 17.03
C GLY A 50 -1.64 -22.12 16.33
N SER A 51 -1.89 -21.23 15.37
CA SER A 51 -3.20 -21.06 14.71
C SER A 51 -3.29 -21.69 13.31
N GLY A 52 -2.19 -22.21 12.75
CA GLY A 52 -2.13 -22.78 11.41
C GLY A 52 -2.89 -24.09 11.19
N LEU A 53 -3.50 -24.70 12.22
CA LEU A 53 -4.19 -26.00 12.11
C LEU A 53 -5.72 -25.95 12.27
N ILE A 54 -6.34 -24.78 12.47
CA ILE A 54 -7.81 -24.69 12.59
C ILE A 54 -8.38 -23.65 11.62
N TYR A 55 -8.09 -23.76 10.33
CA TYR A 55 -8.93 -23.13 9.29
C TYR A 55 -8.73 -23.75 7.89
N GLN A 56 -8.58 -25.07 7.80
CA GLN A 56 -8.81 -25.75 6.52
C GLN A 56 -10.29 -26.10 6.41
N GLY A 57 -11.02 -25.36 5.56
CA GLY A 57 -12.41 -25.71 5.30
C GLY A 57 -13.15 -24.99 4.18
N ALA A 58 -12.73 -23.81 3.68
CA ALA A 58 -13.60 -23.10 2.72
C ALA A 58 -12.96 -22.20 1.66
N THR A 59 -11.64 -21.97 1.64
CA THR A 59 -11.06 -21.04 0.66
C THR A 59 -9.84 -21.64 -0.03
N LYS A 60 -9.86 -21.69 -1.36
CA LYS A 60 -8.78 -22.17 -2.24
C LYS A 60 -7.52 -21.28 -2.24
N LYS A 61 -7.24 -20.54 -1.16
CA LYS A 61 -6.04 -19.70 -1.02
C LYS A 61 -5.02 -20.43 -0.13
N SER A 62 -3.80 -20.61 -0.61
CA SER A 62 -2.75 -21.32 0.12
C SER A 62 -2.45 -20.66 1.48
N THR A 63 -2.09 -21.46 2.48
CA THR A 63 -1.80 -21.02 3.87
C THR A 63 -0.72 -19.93 3.92
N ILE A 64 0.21 -19.94 2.97
CA ILE A 64 1.27 -18.94 2.84
C ILE A 64 0.69 -17.57 2.44
N GLN A 65 -0.29 -17.55 1.53
CA GLN A 65 -0.90 -16.32 1.07
C GLN A 65 -1.81 -15.67 2.13
N GLN A 66 -2.53 -16.49 2.90
CA GLN A 66 -3.32 -16.01 4.04
C GLN A 66 -2.42 -15.44 5.16
N ALA A 67 -1.26 -16.06 5.40
CA ALA A 67 -0.28 -15.54 6.34
C ALA A 67 0.37 -14.22 5.85
N GLN A 68 0.61 -14.07 4.54
CA GLN A 68 1.14 -12.84 3.95
C GLN A 68 0.13 -11.68 4.00
N GLU A 69 -1.15 -11.95 3.71
CA GLU A 69 -2.25 -10.98 3.84
C GLU A 69 -2.42 -10.54 5.31
N ALA A 70 -2.36 -11.47 6.27
CA ALA A 70 -2.50 -11.17 7.70
C ALA A 70 -1.31 -10.40 8.31
N VAL A 71 -0.11 -10.54 7.73
CA VAL A 71 1.11 -9.84 8.16
C VAL A 71 1.32 -8.52 7.40
N GLY A 72 0.48 -8.20 6.41
CA GLY A 72 0.53 -6.95 5.65
C GLY A 72 1.73 -6.86 4.69
N ILE A 73 2.28 -8.00 4.27
CA ILE A 73 3.44 -8.04 3.37
C ILE A 73 3.04 -7.65 1.94
N ASN A 74 1.78 -7.87 1.55
CA ASN A 74 1.20 -7.50 0.25
C ASN A 74 0.21 -6.33 0.37
N LYS A 75 0.63 -5.19 0.90
CA LYS A 75 -0.27 -4.06 1.09
C LYS A 75 -0.04 -3.01 0.02
N ASP A 76 -1.04 -2.83 -0.84
CA ASP A 76 -1.08 -1.73 -1.81
C ASP A 76 -0.97 -0.40 -1.05
N ILE A 77 -0.08 0.46 -1.52
CA ILE A 77 0.11 1.79 -0.94
C ILE A 77 -0.97 2.68 -1.53
N LYS A 78 -2.01 2.94 -0.75
CA LYS A 78 -3.06 3.88 -1.11
C LYS A 78 -2.83 5.24 -0.48
N VAL A 79 -2.81 6.27 -1.32
CA VAL A 79 -2.67 7.67 -0.90
C VAL A 79 -3.89 8.46 -1.35
N GLU A 80 -4.44 9.27 -0.45
CA GLU A 80 -5.55 10.18 -0.74
C GLU A 80 -5.26 11.58 -0.19
N ARG A 81 -5.35 12.59 -1.06
CA ARG A 81 -5.22 14.00 -0.70
C ARG A 81 -6.21 14.87 -1.46
N THR A 82 -6.55 16.02 -0.88
CA THR A 82 -7.45 17.00 -1.50
C THR A 82 -6.96 18.40 -1.19
N VAL A 83 -7.01 19.29 -2.18
CA VAL A 83 -6.67 20.71 -2.05
C VAL A 83 -7.75 21.56 -2.71
N THR A 84 -8.04 22.74 -2.15
CA THR A 84 -8.90 23.73 -2.80
C THR A 84 -8.05 24.76 -3.53
N ILE A 85 -8.31 24.93 -4.84
CA ILE A 85 -7.60 25.84 -5.72
C ILE A 85 -8.59 26.88 -6.25
N ASN A 86 -8.27 28.15 -6.12
CA ASN A 86 -9.06 29.30 -6.52
C ASN A 86 -9.02 29.53 -8.04
N LYS A 87 -9.35 28.48 -8.79
CA LYS A 87 -9.43 28.42 -10.25
C LYS A 87 -10.63 27.58 -10.68
N PRO A 88 -11.21 27.86 -11.85
CA PRO A 88 -12.33 27.06 -12.37
C PRO A 88 -11.85 25.65 -12.75
N ALA A 89 -12.77 24.68 -12.70
CA ALA A 89 -12.43 23.27 -12.88
C ALA A 89 -11.88 22.97 -14.28
N ASP A 90 -12.28 23.72 -15.30
CA ASP A 90 -11.84 23.54 -16.69
C ASP A 90 -10.38 23.92 -16.90
N GLU A 91 -9.90 25.00 -16.27
CA GLU A 91 -8.48 25.36 -16.28
C GLU A 91 -7.62 24.27 -15.63
N LEU A 92 -8.06 23.76 -14.47
CA LEU A 92 -7.33 22.74 -13.71
C LEU A 92 -7.34 21.39 -14.43
N TYR A 93 -8.50 20.98 -14.94
CA TYR A 93 -8.66 19.76 -15.70
C TYR A 93 -7.81 19.79 -16.96
N ARG A 94 -7.85 20.87 -17.75
CA ARG A 94 -7.06 20.99 -18.99
C ARG A 94 -5.55 20.94 -18.71
N TYR A 95 -5.09 21.60 -17.64
CA TYR A 95 -3.68 21.54 -17.26
C TYR A 95 -3.27 20.12 -16.85
N TRP A 96 -4.09 19.45 -16.05
CA TRP A 96 -3.82 18.09 -15.57
C TRP A 96 -3.90 17.06 -16.69
N HIS A 97 -4.88 17.17 -17.58
CA HIS A 97 -5.13 16.27 -18.70
C HIS A 97 -3.93 16.14 -19.64
N ASN A 98 -3.20 17.23 -19.84
CA ASN A 98 -1.87 17.16 -20.43
C ASN A 98 -0.88 16.56 -19.44
N PHE A 99 -0.77 15.23 -19.41
CA PHE A 99 0.08 14.50 -18.46
C PHE A 99 1.56 14.90 -18.52
N GLU A 100 2.06 15.46 -19.62
CA GLU A 100 3.43 15.99 -19.71
C GLU A 100 3.68 17.17 -18.75
N ASN A 101 2.63 17.79 -18.24
CA ASN A 101 2.71 18.82 -17.20
C ASN A 101 2.89 18.26 -15.79
N LEU A 102 2.60 16.98 -15.52
CA LEU A 102 2.66 16.44 -14.16
C LEU A 102 4.05 16.59 -13.51
N PRO A 103 5.17 16.34 -14.21
CA PRO A 103 6.51 16.54 -13.65
C PRO A 103 6.81 17.99 -13.22
N THR A 104 6.06 19.00 -13.68
CA THR A 104 6.31 20.40 -13.28
C THR A 104 5.93 20.68 -11.83
N PHE A 105 5.05 19.87 -11.24
CA PHE A 105 4.61 20.02 -9.85
C PHE A 105 4.69 18.73 -9.02
N MET A 106 4.74 17.56 -9.67
CA MET A 106 4.96 16.26 -9.05
C MET A 106 6.45 15.90 -9.03
N LYS A 107 7.18 16.32 -7.98
CA LYS A 107 8.65 16.16 -7.93
C LYS A 107 9.14 14.70 -7.97
N HIS A 108 8.25 13.76 -7.67
CA HIS A 108 8.56 12.34 -7.71
C HIS A 108 8.57 11.77 -9.13
N LEU A 109 7.91 12.43 -10.08
CA LEU A 109 7.96 12.10 -11.51
C LEU A 109 9.11 12.86 -12.17
N LYS A 110 9.99 12.12 -12.85
CA LYS A 110 11.05 12.68 -13.70
C LYS A 110 10.51 13.09 -15.07
N LEU A 111 9.66 12.25 -15.64
CA LEU A 111 9.13 12.42 -16.99
C LEU A 111 7.76 11.76 -17.09
N VAL A 112 6.86 12.40 -17.84
CA VAL A 112 5.72 11.73 -18.44
C VAL A 112 5.72 12.08 -19.92
N LYS A 113 5.73 11.06 -20.78
CA LYS A 113 5.70 11.20 -22.24
C LYS A 113 4.38 10.67 -22.75
N VAL A 114 3.59 11.49 -23.41
CA VAL A 114 2.31 11.07 -23.97
C VAL A 114 2.54 10.48 -25.36
N TYR A 115 2.00 9.28 -25.61
CA TYR A 115 2.08 8.63 -26.92
C TYR A 115 0.88 8.96 -27.79
N ASP A 116 -0.32 8.92 -27.19
CA ASP A 116 -1.59 9.19 -27.83
C ASP A 116 -2.62 9.65 -26.78
N ASN A 117 -3.90 9.75 -27.18
CA ASN A 117 -4.98 10.25 -26.33
C ASN A 117 -5.27 9.39 -25.08
N LYS A 118 -4.72 8.18 -24.98
CA LYS A 118 -4.94 7.26 -23.87
C LYS A 118 -3.66 6.77 -23.22
N ARG A 119 -2.56 6.64 -23.96
CA ARG A 119 -1.33 6.00 -23.49
C ARG A 119 -0.22 6.99 -23.23
N SER A 120 0.52 6.73 -22.16
CA SER A 120 1.66 7.54 -21.74
C SER A 120 2.71 6.70 -21.04
N HIS A 121 3.96 7.13 -21.08
CA HIS A 121 5.10 6.50 -20.40
C HIS A 121 5.60 7.38 -19.26
N TRP A 122 5.72 6.80 -18.08
CA TRP A 122 6.00 7.51 -16.84
C TRP A 122 7.33 7.03 -16.28
N VAL A 123 8.15 7.97 -15.83
CA VAL A 123 9.44 7.71 -15.18
C VAL A 123 9.39 8.38 -13.82
N ALA A 124 9.50 7.60 -12.74
CA ALA A 124 9.60 8.10 -11.38
C ALA A 124 11.03 8.01 -10.83
N THR A 125 11.39 8.94 -9.94
CA THR A 125 12.68 8.91 -9.24
C THR A 125 12.70 7.80 -8.21
N ALA A 126 13.73 6.96 -8.23
CA ALA A 126 13.97 5.92 -7.23
C ALA A 126 15.23 6.14 -6.37
N PRO A 127 15.31 5.50 -5.18
CA PRO A 127 16.44 5.67 -4.28
C PRO A 127 17.78 5.37 -4.97
N LEU A 128 18.86 5.96 -4.44
CA LEU A 128 20.21 5.80 -4.99
C LEU A 128 20.36 6.34 -6.43
N GLY A 129 19.52 7.30 -6.83
CA GLY A 129 19.58 7.94 -8.15
C GLY A 129 19.00 7.10 -9.29
N THR A 130 18.34 5.98 -8.98
CA THR A 130 17.71 5.10 -9.98
C THR A 130 16.38 5.66 -10.51
N SER A 131 15.75 4.97 -11.46
CA SER A 131 14.39 5.25 -11.93
C SER A 131 13.56 3.99 -11.98
N ILE A 132 12.24 4.19 -11.91
CA ILE A 132 11.23 3.16 -12.15
C ILE A 132 10.34 3.70 -13.27
N GLU A 133 9.94 2.82 -14.18
CA GLU A 133 9.28 3.20 -15.42
C GLU A 133 8.09 2.28 -15.67
N TRP A 134 7.00 2.85 -16.17
CA TRP A 134 5.81 2.09 -16.57
C TRP A 134 5.04 2.84 -17.65
N ASP A 135 4.30 2.09 -18.47
CA ASP A 135 3.30 2.66 -19.35
C ASP A 135 1.94 2.69 -18.63
N ALA A 136 1.19 3.77 -18.80
CA ALA A 136 -0.14 3.98 -18.23
C ALA A 136 -1.18 4.26 -19.32
N GLU A 137 -2.39 3.79 -19.09
CA GLU A 137 -3.58 4.00 -19.92
C GLU A 137 -4.66 4.77 -19.13
N ILE A 138 -5.27 5.76 -19.76
CA ILE A 138 -6.45 6.47 -19.24
C ILE A 138 -7.66 5.53 -19.33
N LEU A 139 -8.29 5.25 -18.19
CA LEU A 139 -9.45 4.38 -18.07
C LEU A 139 -10.77 5.15 -18.22
N GLU A 140 -10.86 6.31 -17.58
CA GLU A 140 -12.02 7.18 -17.64
C GLU A 140 -11.57 8.63 -17.80
N ASP A 141 -12.25 9.34 -18.69
CA ASP A 141 -11.99 10.74 -18.97
C ASP A 141 -13.35 11.47 -19.08
N ARG A 142 -13.71 12.17 -18.00
CA ARG A 142 -14.91 13.01 -17.94
C ARG A 142 -14.49 14.46 -17.82
N GLU A 143 -14.78 15.19 -18.88
CA GLU A 143 -14.39 16.60 -19.04
C GLU A 143 -14.71 17.42 -17.78
N ASN A 144 -13.71 18.12 -17.26
CA ASN A 144 -13.81 19.01 -16.10
C ASN A 144 -14.23 18.34 -14.77
N GLU A 145 -14.30 17.00 -14.74
CA GLU A 145 -14.79 16.24 -13.58
C GLU A 145 -13.81 15.19 -13.09
N LEU A 146 -13.28 14.33 -13.96
CA LEU A 146 -12.53 13.14 -13.57
C LEU A 146 -11.56 12.71 -14.67
N ILE A 147 -10.33 12.37 -14.27
CA ILE A 147 -9.41 11.59 -15.08
C ILE A 147 -8.94 10.42 -14.22
N SER A 148 -9.07 9.19 -14.71
CA SER A 148 -8.53 7.99 -14.07
C SER A 148 -7.59 7.25 -14.99
N TRP A 149 -6.59 6.60 -14.41
CA TRP A 149 -5.56 5.89 -15.15
C TRP A 149 -5.14 4.62 -14.40
N ALA A 150 -4.56 3.70 -15.15
CA ALA A 150 -3.85 2.54 -14.61
C ALA A 150 -2.66 2.19 -15.48
N SER A 151 -1.63 1.58 -14.89
CA SER A 151 -0.53 0.96 -15.60
C SER A 151 -1.07 -0.13 -16.54
N VAL A 152 -0.43 -0.28 -17.70
CA VAL A 152 -0.76 -1.37 -18.62
C VAL A 152 -0.46 -2.74 -18.01
N GLU A 153 -1.13 -3.78 -18.50
CA GLU A 153 -0.91 -5.15 -18.04
C GLU A 153 0.56 -5.57 -18.23
N GLY A 154 1.14 -6.18 -17.20
CA GLY A 154 2.53 -6.63 -17.21
C GLY A 154 3.57 -5.54 -16.93
N ALA A 155 3.15 -4.33 -16.52
CA ALA A 155 4.07 -3.32 -16.02
C ALA A 155 4.80 -3.81 -14.76
N ASP A 156 6.10 -3.46 -14.63
CA ASP A 156 6.90 -3.80 -13.45
C ASP A 156 6.37 -3.18 -12.16
N VAL A 157 5.62 -2.08 -12.28
CA VAL A 157 4.91 -1.44 -11.17
C VAL A 157 3.45 -1.27 -11.54
N GLU A 158 2.59 -1.92 -10.75
CA GLU A 158 1.16 -1.64 -10.84
C GLU A 158 0.90 -0.28 -10.19
N ASN A 159 0.49 0.67 -11.01
CA ASN A 159 0.09 2.00 -10.58
C ASN A 159 -1.32 2.27 -11.06
N SER A 160 -2.19 2.78 -10.19
CA SER A 160 -3.47 3.32 -10.63
C SER A 160 -3.83 4.55 -9.83
N GLY A 161 -4.75 5.34 -10.37
CA GLY A 161 -5.19 6.53 -9.67
C GLY A 161 -6.29 7.28 -10.40
N PHE A 162 -6.76 8.32 -9.73
CA PHE A 162 -7.62 9.31 -10.35
C PHE A 162 -7.40 10.69 -9.76
N VAL A 163 -7.71 11.70 -10.56
CA VAL A 163 -7.91 13.08 -10.13
C VAL A 163 -9.37 13.46 -10.37
N ARG A 164 -10.01 14.05 -9.35
CA ARG A 164 -11.39 14.53 -9.43
C ARG A 164 -11.46 16.01 -9.11
N PHE A 165 -12.20 16.73 -9.94
CA PHE A 165 -12.43 18.16 -9.84
C PHE A 165 -13.88 18.38 -9.40
N LYS A 166 -14.09 19.09 -8.29
CA LYS A 166 -15.42 19.42 -7.78
C LYS A 166 -15.47 20.88 -7.40
N LYS A 167 -16.57 21.58 -7.70
CA LYS A 167 -16.76 22.96 -7.25
C LYS A 167 -16.64 23.04 -5.72
N ALA A 168 -15.77 23.93 -5.24
CA ALA A 168 -15.59 24.17 -3.82
C ALA A 168 -16.75 24.99 -3.23
N PRO A 169 -17.17 24.71 -1.99
CA PRO A 169 -18.16 25.52 -1.29
C PRO A 169 -17.70 26.98 -1.13
N GLY A 170 -18.66 27.91 -1.12
CA GLY A 170 -18.40 29.33 -0.87
C GLY A 170 -17.64 30.05 -1.99
N ASN A 171 -17.76 29.57 -3.23
CA ASN A 171 -17.10 30.16 -4.41
C ASN A 171 -15.57 30.25 -4.29
N ARG A 172 -14.93 29.29 -3.60
CA ARG A 172 -13.47 29.24 -3.38
C ARG A 172 -12.71 28.55 -4.53
N GLY A 173 -13.33 28.43 -5.70
CA GLY A 173 -12.81 27.68 -6.85
C GLY A 173 -13.19 26.21 -6.83
N THR A 174 -12.19 25.32 -6.90
CA THR A 174 -12.35 23.88 -7.15
C THR A 174 -11.58 23.06 -6.12
N GLU A 175 -12.24 22.06 -5.55
CA GLU A 175 -11.63 20.97 -4.80
C GLU A 175 -11.03 19.95 -5.79
N VAL A 176 -9.71 19.80 -5.74
CA VAL A 176 -8.96 18.80 -6.50
C VAL A 176 -8.63 17.66 -5.55
N LYS A 177 -9.24 16.50 -5.75
CA LYS A 177 -8.93 15.26 -5.02
C LYS A 177 -8.08 14.37 -5.89
N VAL A 178 -6.98 13.85 -5.34
CA VAL A 178 -6.17 12.80 -5.96
C VAL A 178 -6.19 11.58 -5.07
N VAL A 179 -6.40 10.43 -5.69
CA VAL A 179 -6.18 9.12 -5.09
C VAL A 179 -5.23 8.35 -5.98
N MET A 180 -4.19 7.76 -5.39
CA MET A 180 -3.26 6.90 -6.09
C MET A 180 -3.01 5.62 -5.29
N GLU A 181 -2.82 4.54 -6.01
CA GLU A 181 -2.56 3.21 -5.50
C GLU A 181 -1.34 2.64 -6.23
N TYR A 182 -0.44 2.04 -5.47
CA TYR A 182 0.80 1.45 -5.97
C TYR A 182 1.00 0.07 -5.37
N SER A 183 1.30 -0.91 -6.22
CA SER A 183 1.71 -2.25 -5.79
C SER A 183 3.17 -2.47 -6.20
N PRO A 184 4.09 -2.66 -5.24
CA PRO A 184 5.47 -2.95 -5.54
C PRO A 184 5.64 -4.26 -6.35
N PRO A 185 6.64 -4.35 -7.24
CA PRO A 185 6.99 -5.59 -7.93
C PRO A 185 7.29 -6.69 -6.91
N GLY A 186 6.67 -7.86 -7.11
CA GLY A 186 6.86 -9.02 -6.25
C GLY A 186 6.06 -9.00 -4.94
N GLY A 187 5.07 -8.12 -4.80
CA GLY A 187 4.10 -8.12 -3.71
C GLY A 187 4.64 -7.59 -2.37
N ALA A 188 5.94 -7.63 -2.12
CA ALA A 188 6.52 -7.08 -0.91
C ALA A 188 6.76 -5.56 -1.04
N LEU A 189 6.43 -4.78 -0.01
CA LEU A 189 7.10 -3.49 0.23
C LEU A 189 8.61 -3.77 0.41
N THR A 190 9.35 -3.81 -0.69
CA THR A 190 10.80 -3.94 -0.64
C THR A 190 11.38 -2.65 -0.04
N ALA A 191 12.55 -2.73 0.59
CA ALA A 191 13.22 -1.56 1.17
C ALA A 191 13.47 -0.43 0.15
N VAL A 192 13.45 -0.76 -1.15
CA VAL A 192 13.52 0.20 -2.26
C VAL A 192 12.23 1.03 -2.35
N PHE A 193 11.05 0.42 -2.27
CA PHE A 193 9.75 1.13 -2.31
C PHE A 193 9.45 1.89 -1.02
N ALA A 194 9.81 1.33 0.14
CA ALA A 194 9.74 2.06 1.41
C ALA A 194 10.65 3.31 1.44
N LYS A 195 11.77 3.30 0.71
CA LYS A 195 12.63 4.48 0.53
C LYS A 195 12.19 5.41 -0.61
N LEU A 196 11.52 4.87 -1.63
CA LEU A 196 11.00 5.59 -2.80
C LEU A 196 9.92 6.61 -2.40
N PHE A 197 8.96 6.13 -1.61
CA PHE A 197 7.84 6.92 -1.09
C PHE A 197 8.08 7.41 0.35
N GLY A 198 9.21 7.03 0.95
CA GLY A 198 9.57 7.37 2.33
C GLY A 198 8.64 6.76 3.37
N GLU A 199 8.77 7.22 4.63
CA GLU A 199 7.85 6.86 5.71
C GLU A 199 6.44 7.46 5.52
N GLU A 200 6.26 8.42 4.60
CA GLU A 200 5.00 9.15 4.42
C GLU A 200 4.64 9.42 2.93
N PRO A 201 4.22 8.39 2.16
CA PRO A 201 3.72 8.56 0.78
C PRO A 201 2.61 9.61 0.67
N GLU A 202 1.79 9.73 1.72
CA GLU A 202 0.73 10.72 1.75
C GLU A 202 1.22 12.17 1.88
N GLN A 203 2.40 12.39 2.47
CA GLN A 203 3.01 13.72 2.58
C GLN A 203 3.49 14.18 1.20
N GLN A 204 4.15 13.31 0.45
CA GLN A 204 4.65 13.61 -0.90
C GLN A 204 3.53 14.09 -1.84
N ILE A 205 2.40 13.38 -1.90
CA ILE A 205 1.25 13.80 -2.73
C ILE A 205 0.59 15.07 -2.19
N GLY A 206 0.58 15.25 -0.88
CA GLY A 206 0.16 16.50 -0.27
C GLY A 206 1.01 17.68 -0.73
N ASP A 207 2.33 17.51 -0.80
CA ASP A 207 3.29 18.52 -1.24
C ASP A 207 3.14 18.81 -2.74
N ASP A 208 2.96 17.78 -3.57
CA ASP A 208 2.71 17.91 -5.00
C ASP A 208 1.43 18.71 -5.27
N LEU A 209 0.34 18.43 -4.55
CA LEU A 209 -0.91 19.18 -4.67
C LEU A 209 -0.78 20.63 -4.18
N ARG A 210 0.08 20.91 -3.19
CA ARG A 210 0.39 22.29 -2.80
C ARG A 210 1.16 23.02 -3.90
N ARG A 211 2.15 22.37 -4.51
CA ARG A 211 2.86 22.93 -5.68
C ARG A 211 1.91 23.20 -6.84
N PHE A 212 1.00 22.27 -7.13
CA PHE A 212 -0.02 22.45 -8.16
C PHE A 212 -0.90 23.67 -7.88
N LYS A 213 -1.39 23.82 -6.64
CA LYS A 213 -2.16 25.00 -6.22
C LYS A 213 -1.38 26.29 -6.47
N MET A 214 -0.12 26.36 -6.05
CA MET A 214 0.72 27.54 -6.22
C MET A 214 0.92 27.87 -7.70
N LEU A 215 1.25 26.86 -8.51
CA LEU A 215 1.44 26.99 -9.94
C LEU A 215 0.18 27.52 -10.63
N MET A 216 -0.99 26.97 -10.31
CA MET A 216 -2.24 27.38 -10.96
C MET A 216 -2.75 28.73 -10.47
N GLU A 217 -2.51 29.12 -9.22
CA GLU A 217 -3.00 30.40 -8.68
C GLU A 217 -2.07 31.57 -8.97
N ALA A 218 -0.76 31.35 -8.94
CA ALA A 218 0.25 32.41 -9.03
C ALA A 218 1.12 32.33 -10.29
N GLY A 219 1.07 31.22 -11.04
CA GLY A 219 1.97 30.99 -12.19
C GLY A 219 3.39 30.57 -11.80
N GLU A 220 3.70 30.53 -10.50
CA GLU A 220 5.03 30.23 -9.96
C GLU A 220 4.94 29.24 -8.79
N ILE A 221 5.94 28.37 -8.66
CA ILE A 221 6.12 27.51 -7.50
C ILE A 221 7.18 28.16 -6.62
N SER A 222 6.79 28.83 -5.53
CA SER A 222 7.74 29.38 -4.56
C SER A 222 8.57 28.25 -3.92
N THR A 223 9.88 28.24 -4.17
CA THR A 223 10.83 27.30 -3.56
C THR A 223 11.57 27.97 -2.40
N THR A 224 11.74 27.24 -1.29
CA THR A 224 12.65 27.66 -0.20
C THR A 224 14.10 27.21 -0.44
N GLU A 225 14.38 26.42 -1.49
CA GLU A 225 15.73 26.06 -1.92
C GLU A 225 16.48 27.32 -2.36
N GLY A 226 17.43 27.77 -1.54
CA GLY A 226 18.30 28.92 -1.83
C GLY A 226 18.03 30.21 -1.03
N GLN A 227 17.04 30.24 -0.12
CA GLN A 227 16.91 31.39 0.78
C GLN A 227 18.04 31.38 1.83
N PRO A 228 18.90 32.42 1.89
CA PRO A 228 19.84 32.54 2.99
C PRO A 228 19.02 32.71 4.27
N LYS A 229 19.24 31.79 5.23
CA LYS A 229 18.76 32.03 6.59
C LYS A 229 19.50 33.28 7.07
N GLY A 230 18.75 34.36 7.30
CA GLY A 230 19.30 35.55 7.95
C GLY A 230 20.00 35.11 9.22
N SER A 231 21.32 35.33 9.26
CA SER A 231 22.16 35.16 10.44
C SER A 231 21.94 36.29 11.43
#